data_AF-A0A9W8LEG3-F1
#
_entry.id   AF-A0A9W8LEG3-F1
#
_cell.length_a   1.000
_cell.length_b   1.000
_cell.length_c   1.000
_cell.angle_alpha   90.00
_cell.angle_beta   90.00
_cell.angle_gamma   90.00
#
_symmetry.space_group_name_H-M   'P 1'
#
loop_
_entity.id
_entity.type
_entity.pdbx_description
1 polymer ?
#
loop_
_entity_poly.entity_id
_entity_poly.type
_entity_poly.pdbx_seq_one_letter_code
_entity_poly.pdbx_strand_id
1 'polypeptide(L)'
;MALLGLPGAFVAGVGLGAAGLSALFHAVRRSGALKTERELSWLLTLATCVAASAGSMWYAVPAVYYSRGVADLTLTDTPSLALMGVFTAYLLCDLALGSVYYRSAIGLVTGYLHHALYTGITVFAARHGVSAIFCLLLYNEIPTIILAAGSMRRRWRSDVLFAAAFCATRIVLHAVLMAQFYMHSGHRCLWRLMLLVYPMHIHWFCSALRSTIRRRAPARLPLDHKPIPLETSVLI
;
A
#
# COMPACT_ATOMS: atom_id res chain seq x y z
N MET A 1 19.84 13.58 -15.99
CA MET A 1 19.48 14.98 -15.65
C MET A 1 18.34 15.14 -14.63
N ALA A 2 17.47 14.15 -14.36
CA ALA A 2 16.32 14.32 -13.45
C ALA A 2 16.63 14.38 -11.93
N LEU A 3 17.84 13.99 -11.50
CA LEU A 3 18.28 13.97 -10.10
C LEU A 3 18.95 15.28 -9.62
N LEU A 4 19.24 16.21 -10.53
CA LEU A 4 19.80 17.52 -10.18
C LEU A 4 18.77 18.29 -9.34
N GLY A 5 19.16 18.71 -8.14
CA GLY A 5 18.32 19.49 -7.23
C GLY A 5 17.50 18.70 -6.21
N LEU A 6 17.70 17.38 -6.08
CA LEU A 6 17.09 16.61 -4.98
C LEU A 6 17.94 16.69 -3.70
N PRO A 7 17.32 16.71 -2.50
CA PRO A 7 18.05 16.70 -1.23
C PRO A 7 18.95 15.47 -1.11
N GLY A 8 20.18 15.66 -0.60
CA GLY A 8 21.16 14.57 -0.48
C GLY A 8 20.66 13.38 0.35
N ALA A 9 19.92 13.64 1.43
CA ALA A 9 19.32 12.61 2.27
C ALA A 9 18.28 11.75 1.52
N PHE A 10 17.51 12.35 0.62
CA PHE A 10 16.56 11.62 -0.22
C PHE A 10 17.30 10.70 -1.19
N VAL A 11 18.31 11.24 -1.89
CA VAL A 11 19.13 10.47 -2.85
C VAL A 11 19.86 9.31 -2.14
N ALA A 12 20.42 9.56 -0.96
CA ALA A 12 21.04 8.53 -0.13
C ALA A 12 20.02 7.45 0.28
N GLY A 13 18.83 7.84 0.72
CA GLY A 13 17.73 6.92 1.03
C GLY A 13 17.33 6.05 -0.17
N VAL A 14 17.26 6.63 -1.38
CA VAL A 14 17.00 5.87 -2.60
C VAL A 14 18.11 4.85 -2.87
N GLY A 15 19.38 5.28 -2.83
CA GLY A 15 20.52 4.41 -3.10
C GLY A 15 20.66 3.25 -2.11
N LEU A 16 20.62 3.56 -0.80
CA LEU A 16 20.71 2.56 0.27
C LEU A 16 19.50 1.63 0.28
N GLY A 17 18.29 2.18 0.09
CA GLY A 17 17.07 1.40 -0.01
C GLY A 17 17.11 0.43 -1.19
N ALA A 18 17.56 0.88 -2.36
CA ALA A 18 17.62 0.03 -3.55
C ALA A 18 18.63 -1.10 -3.39
N ALA A 19 19.81 -0.80 -2.83
CA ALA A 19 20.83 -1.81 -2.53
C ALA A 19 20.31 -2.84 -1.52
N GLY A 20 19.72 -2.38 -0.40
CA GLY A 20 19.19 -3.25 0.65
C GLY A 20 18.03 -4.15 0.18
N LEU A 21 17.07 -3.58 -0.55
CA LEU A 21 15.92 -4.33 -1.07
C LEU A 21 16.34 -5.34 -2.14
N SER A 22 17.27 -4.97 -3.02
CA SER A 22 17.80 -5.90 -4.04
C SER A 22 18.59 -7.04 -3.38
N ALA A 23 19.41 -6.74 -2.37
CA ALA A 23 20.12 -7.76 -1.59
C ALA A 23 19.16 -8.71 -0.89
N LEU A 24 18.14 -8.19 -0.20
CA LEU A 24 17.08 -8.98 0.43
C LEU A 24 16.38 -9.90 -0.59
N PHE A 25 15.97 -9.34 -1.73
CA PHE A 25 15.31 -10.08 -2.80
C PHE A 25 16.15 -11.27 -3.27
N HIS A 26 17.41 -11.02 -3.63
CA HIS A 26 18.28 -12.06 -4.15
C HIS A 26 18.66 -13.09 -3.09
N ALA A 27 18.81 -12.69 -1.83
CA ALA A 27 19.05 -13.62 -0.73
C ALA A 27 17.87 -14.58 -0.51
N VAL A 28 16.64 -14.04 -0.43
CA VAL A 28 15.42 -14.85 -0.25
C VAL A 28 15.13 -15.72 -1.47
N ARG A 29 15.42 -15.22 -2.68
CA ARG A 29 15.28 -16.02 -3.90
C ARG A 29 16.28 -17.18 -3.93
N ARG A 30 17.55 -16.94 -3.56
CA ARG A 30 18.59 -17.99 -3.51
C ARG A 30 18.28 -19.06 -2.47
N SER A 31 17.66 -18.70 -1.35
CA SER A 31 17.29 -19.68 -0.32
C SER A 31 16.10 -20.57 -0.72
N GLY A 32 15.34 -20.21 -1.76
CA GLY A 32 14.15 -20.96 -2.19
C GLY A 32 12.98 -20.91 -1.19
N ALA A 33 13.01 -19.97 -0.23
CA ALA A 33 11.99 -19.86 0.81
C ALA A 33 10.60 -19.47 0.27
N LEU A 34 10.56 -18.73 -0.84
CA LEU A 34 9.36 -18.33 -1.57
C LEU A 34 9.38 -19.00 -2.95
N LYS A 35 8.33 -19.75 -3.28
CA LYS A 35 8.31 -20.64 -4.46
C LYS A 35 7.55 -20.06 -5.63
N THR A 36 6.55 -19.23 -5.37
CA THR A 36 5.67 -18.69 -6.40
C THR A 36 6.01 -17.24 -6.74
N GLU A 37 5.77 -16.82 -8.00
CA GLU A 37 5.89 -15.41 -8.40
C GLU A 37 5.05 -14.50 -7.51
N ARG A 38 3.86 -14.97 -7.11
CA ARG A 38 2.99 -14.25 -6.19
C ARG A 38 3.65 -14.04 -4.84
N GLU A 39 4.17 -15.08 -4.19
CA GLU A 39 4.85 -14.92 -2.90
C GLU A 39 6.03 -13.95 -3.03
N LEU A 40 6.80 -14.08 -4.10
CA LEU A 40 7.96 -13.26 -4.38
C LEU A 40 7.61 -11.78 -4.61
N SER A 41 6.51 -11.48 -5.32
CA SER A 41 6.06 -10.12 -5.58
C SER A 41 5.66 -9.35 -4.31
N TRP A 42 5.26 -10.06 -3.25
CA TRP A 42 4.87 -9.43 -1.98
C TRP A 42 6.04 -9.23 -1.01
N LEU A 43 7.23 -9.78 -1.29
CA LEU A 43 8.38 -9.70 -0.40
C LEU A 43 8.83 -8.26 -0.16
N LEU A 44 9.11 -7.52 -1.24
CA LEU A 44 9.58 -6.14 -1.16
C LEU A 44 8.50 -5.23 -0.58
N THR A 45 7.26 -5.43 -1.02
CA THR A 45 6.09 -4.74 -0.47
C THR A 45 6.00 -4.91 1.04
N LEU A 46 6.06 -6.15 1.55
CA LEU A 46 5.95 -6.42 2.98
C LEU A 46 7.09 -5.75 3.76
N ALA A 47 8.34 -5.94 3.32
CA ALA A 47 9.51 -5.39 3.98
C ALA A 47 9.44 -3.85 4.06
N THR A 48 9.11 -3.19 2.94
CA THR A 48 9.02 -1.74 2.89
C THR A 48 7.83 -1.20 3.66
N CYS A 49 6.63 -1.80 3.54
CA CYS A 49 5.46 -1.33 4.29
C CYS A 49 5.69 -1.43 5.81
N VAL A 50 6.34 -2.49 6.30
CA VAL A 50 6.71 -2.60 7.73
C VAL A 50 7.65 -1.48 8.14
N ALA A 51 8.74 -1.26 7.41
CA ALA A 51 9.71 -0.20 7.72
C ALA A 51 9.08 1.20 7.62
N ALA A 52 8.27 1.43 6.58
CA ALA A 52 7.59 2.70 6.31
C ALA A 52 6.55 3.03 7.38
N SER A 53 5.70 2.06 7.75
CA SER A 53 4.72 2.26 8.82
C SER A 53 5.41 2.46 10.17
N ALA A 54 6.47 1.72 10.49
CA ALA A 54 7.23 1.94 11.72
C ALA A 54 7.86 3.35 11.76
N GLY A 55 8.52 3.77 10.69
CA GLY A 55 9.09 5.12 10.58
C GLY A 55 8.03 6.23 10.61
N SER A 56 6.83 5.97 10.08
CA SER A 56 5.72 6.93 10.10
C SER A 56 5.22 7.25 11.50
N MET A 57 5.38 6.32 12.46
CA MET A 57 4.91 6.53 13.84
C MET A 57 5.58 7.73 14.49
N TRP A 58 6.86 8.00 14.17
CA TRP A 58 7.58 9.18 14.63
C TRP A 58 6.86 10.50 14.28
N TYR A 59 6.23 10.54 13.11
CA TYR A 59 5.50 11.72 12.61
C TYR A 59 4.01 11.69 12.96
N ALA A 60 3.43 10.50 13.14
CA ALA A 60 2.03 10.33 13.53
C ALA A 60 1.75 10.71 14.98
N VAL A 61 2.67 10.42 15.91
CA VAL A 61 2.47 10.71 17.34
C VAL A 61 2.22 12.21 17.58
N PRO A 62 3.02 13.14 17.03
CA PRO A 62 2.77 14.56 17.24
C PRO A 62 1.48 15.08 16.59
N ALA A 63 1.15 14.60 15.39
CA ALA A 63 -0.01 15.04 14.62
C ALA A 63 -1.35 14.56 15.21
N VAL A 64 -1.37 13.37 15.81
CA VAL A 64 -2.60 12.72 16.29
C VAL A 64 -2.78 12.86 17.79
N TYR A 65 -1.70 12.82 18.59
CA TYR A 65 -1.81 12.73 20.05
C TYR A 65 -1.59 14.04 20.81
N TYR A 66 -0.81 14.99 20.27
CA TYR A 66 -0.51 16.24 21.01
C TYR A 66 -1.44 17.41 20.70
N SER A 67 -2.56 17.17 19.99
CA SER A 67 -3.51 18.23 19.57
C SER A 67 -2.86 19.41 18.84
N ARG A 68 -1.63 19.24 18.36
CA ARG A 68 -0.96 20.17 17.47
C ARG A 68 -1.58 19.99 16.09
N GLY A 69 -2.18 21.05 15.57
CA GLY A 69 -2.79 20.99 14.25
C GLY A 69 -1.74 20.66 13.19
N VAL A 70 -2.17 20.25 12.00
CA VAL A 70 -1.25 20.00 10.86
C VAL A 70 -0.40 21.21 10.47
N ALA A 71 -0.75 22.40 10.97
CA ALA A 71 -0.01 23.65 10.82
C ALA A 71 1.34 23.65 11.56
N ASP A 72 1.46 22.90 12.67
CA ASP A 72 2.66 22.86 13.51
C ASP A 72 3.60 21.70 13.17
N LEU A 73 3.29 20.95 12.11
CA LEU A 73 4.11 19.80 11.71
C LEU A 73 5.40 20.26 11.05
N THR A 74 6.51 19.62 11.46
CA THR A 74 7.75 19.63 10.67
C THR A 74 7.40 19.24 9.25
N LEU A 75 7.72 20.09 8.28
CA LEU A 75 7.44 19.82 6.87
C LEU A 75 8.50 18.91 6.25
N THR A 76 9.76 19.07 6.65
CA THR A 76 10.91 18.28 6.18
C THR A 76 11.99 18.21 7.23
N ASP A 77 12.62 17.04 7.32
CA ASP A 77 13.84 16.79 8.06
C ASP A 77 14.66 15.68 7.39
N THR A 78 15.90 15.47 7.83
CA THR A 78 16.79 14.44 7.25
C THR A 78 16.20 13.03 7.33
N PRO A 79 15.61 12.57 8.47
CA PRO A 79 15.03 11.24 8.55
C PRO A 79 13.83 11.03 7.62
N SER A 80 12.94 12.01 7.47
CA SER A 80 11.79 11.90 6.56
C SER A 80 12.23 11.84 5.09
N LEU A 81 13.24 12.64 4.71
CA LEU A 81 13.82 12.56 3.37
C LEU A 81 14.43 11.17 3.12
N ALA A 82 15.19 10.63 4.07
CA ALA A 82 15.78 9.31 3.94
C ALA A 82 14.72 8.20 3.86
N LEU A 83 13.71 8.22 4.73
CA LEU A 83 12.61 7.24 4.75
C LEU A 83 11.78 7.29 3.46
N MET A 84 11.45 8.49 2.98
CA MET A 84 10.76 8.67 1.70
C MET A 84 11.64 8.22 0.52
N GLY A 85 12.95 8.41 0.61
CA GLY A 85 13.92 7.87 -0.35
C GLY A 85 13.89 6.35 -0.39
N VAL A 86 13.88 5.67 0.77
CA VAL A 86 13.75 4.20 0.87
C VAL A 86 12.41 3.73 0.28
N PHE A 87 11.30 4.42 0.56
CA PHE A 87 10.01 4.10 -0.05
C PHE A 87 10.05 4.26 -1.57
N THR A 88 10.70 5.31 -2.09
CA THR A 88 10.87 5.50 -3.53
C THR A 88 11.74 4.40 -4.14
N ALA A 89 12.80 3.97 -3.45
CA ALA A 89 13.61 2.84 -3.89
C ALA A 89 12.78 1.57 -4.06
N TYR A 90 11.85 1.30 -3.13
CA TYR A 90 10.91 0.20 -3.25
C TYR A 90 10.07 0.28 -4.53
N LEU A 91 9.46 1.43 -4.83
CA LEU A 91 8.63 1.59 -6.02
C LEU A 91 9.41 1.25 -7.29
N LEU A 92 10.66 1.73 -7.37
CA LEU A 92 11.56 1.49 -8.51
C LEU A 92 12.03 0.04 -8.56
N CYS A 93 12.50 -0.51 -7.44
CA CYS A 93 12.98 -1.89 -7.35
C CYS A 93 11.87 -2.90 -7.65
N ASP A 94 10.65 -2.68 -7.15
CA ASP A 94 9.54 -3.61 -7.41
C ASP A 94 9.15 -3.62 -8.89
N LEU A 95 9.14 -2.47 -9.56
CA LEU A 95 8.95 -2.41 -11.01
C LEU A 95 10.09 -3.07 -11.79
N ALA A 96 11.33 -2.78 -11.41
CA ALA A 96 12.51 -3.31 -12.10
C ALA A 96 12.62 -4.83 -11.94
N LEU A 97 12.63 -5.31 -10.70
CA LEU A 97 12.73 -6.73 -10.39
C LEU A 97 11.47 -7.48 -10.81
N GLY A 98 10.29 -6.91 -10.62
CA GLY A 98 9.06 -7.58 -10.99
C GLY A 98 8.84 -7.67 -12.49
N SER A 99 9.31 -6.70 -13.28
CA SER A 99 9.29 -6.82 -14.75
C SER A 99 10.17 -7.97 -15.26
N VAL A 100 11.15 -8.42 -14.46
CA VAL A 100 12.08 -9.51 -14.80
C VAL A 100 11.66 -10.85 -14.17
N TYR A 101 11.27 -10.87 -12.90
CA TYR A 101 11.15 -12.09 -12.09
C TYR A 101 9.73 -12.49 -11.70
N TYR A 102 8.76 -11.57 -11.76
CA TYR A 102 7.37 -11.84 -11.36
C TYR A 102 6.40 -11.00 -12.18
N ARG A 103 6.62 -10.97 -13.50
CA ARG A 103 5.92 -10.05 -14.42
C ARG A 103 4.41 -10.30 -14.42
N SER A 104 3.99 -11.55 -14.23
CA SER A 104 2.56 -11.92 -14.17
C SER A 104 1.84 -11.33 -12.94
N ALA A 105 2.60 -10.95 -11.91
CA ALA A 105 2.05 -10.38 -10.67
C ALA A 105 1.91 -8.85 -10.70
N ILE A 106 2.55 -8.14 -11.64
CA ILE A 106 2.43 -6.67 -11.76
C ILE A 106 1.23 -6.31 -12.65
N GLY A 107 0.16 -5.85 -12.02
CA GLY A 107 -1.00 -5.28 -12.72
C GLY A 107 -0.71 -3.90 -13.31
N LEU A 108 -1.37 -3.55 -14.41
CA LEU A 108 -1.25 -2.23 -15.05
C LEU A 108 -1.60 -1.08 -14.10
N VAL A 109 -2.77 -1.17 -13.45
CA VAL A 109 -3.26 -0.11 -12.56
C VAL A 109 -2.62 -0.21 -11.18
N THR A 110 -2.64 -1.40 -10.59
CA THR A 110 -2.20 -1.64 -9.20
C THR A 110 -0.69 -1.69 -9.04
N GLY A 111 0.06 -1.92 -10.12
CA GLY A 111 1.52 -1.95 -10.13
C GLY A 111 2.10 -0.76 -10.90
N TYR A 112 2.09 -0.82 -12.24
CA TYR A 112 2.77 0.19 -13.08
C TYR A 112 2.30 1.62 -12.82
N LEU A 113 1.00 1.89 -12.98
CA LEU A 113 0.45 3.23 -12.81
C LEU A 113 0.60 3.72 -11.36
N HIS A 114 0.29 2.86 -10.40
CA HIS A 114 0.42 3.17 -8.97
C HIS A 114 1.86 3.56 -8.61
N HIS A 115 2.85 2.75 -9.01
CA HIS A 115 4.26 2.98 -8.66
C HIS A 115 4.82 4.22 -9.37
N ALA A 116 4.44 4.44 -10.63
CA ALA A 116 4.81 5.66 -11.36
C ALA A 116 4.23 6.91 -10.70
N LEU A 117 2.94 6.90 -10.34
CA LEU A 117 2.28 8.01 -9.66
C LEU A 117 2.97 8.34 -8.33
N TYR A 118 3.21 7.33 -7.49
CA TYR A 118 3.83 7.56 -6.19
C TYR A 118 5.30 7.97 -6.29
N THR A 119 6.04 7.51 -7.30
CA THR A 119 7.40 8.00 -7.57
C THR A 119 7.37 9.47 -7.95
N GLY A 120 6.38 9.90 -8.76
CA GLY A 120 6.16 11.32 -9.05
C GLY A 120 5.83 12.13 -7.78
N ILE A 121 4.96 11.61 -6.93
CA ILE A 121 4.57 12.25 -5.65
C ILE A 121 5.78 12.39 -4.72
N THR A 122 6.63 11.37 -4.56
CA THR A 122 7.79 11.45 -3.66
C THR A 122 8.84 12.41 -4.16
N VAL A 123 9.11 12.44 -5.48
CA VAL A 123 10.02 13.41 -6.09
C VAL A 123 9.46 14.83 -5.93
N PHE A 124 8.16 15.03 -6.15
CA PHE A 124 7.50 16.31 -5.92
C PHE A 124 7.64 16.75 -4.45
N ALA A 125 7.34 15.86 -3.51
CA ALA A 125 7.41 16.13 -2.07
C ALA A 125 8.84 16.48 -1.62
N ALA A 126 9.84 15.78 -2.15
CA ALA A 126 11.25 16.05 -1.88
C ALA A 126 11.66 17.46 -2.34
N ARG A 127 11.19 17.89 -3.52
CA ARG A 127 11.51 19.22 -4.08
C ARG A 127 10.80 20.37 -3.36
N HIS A 128 9.60 20.12 -2.85
CA HIS A 128 8.80 21.15 -2.18
C HIS A 128 8.98 21.18 -0.67
N GLY A 129 9.87 20.36 -0.12
CA GLY A 129 10.16 20.35 1.31
C GLY A 129 8.97 19.89 2.16
N VAL A 130 8.24 18.87 1.71
CA VAL A 130 7.07 18.30 2.42
C VAL A 130 7.21 16.80 2.71
N SER A 131 8.44 16.30 2.89
CA SER A 131 8.73 14.88 3.09
C SER A 131 8.13 14.30 4.37
N ALA A 132 8.11 15.05 5.47
CA ALA A 132 7.59 14.57 6.74
C ALA A 132 6.08 14.32 6.69
N ILE A 133 5.34 15.11 5.91
CA ILE A 133 3.91 14.90 5.67
C ILE A 133 3.68 13.64 4.83
N PHE A 134 4.52 13.41 3.82
CA PHE A 134 4.48 12.13 3.10
C PHE A 134 4.74 10.95 4.04
N CYS A 135 5.75 11.07 4.92
CA CYS A 135 6.06 10.04 5.91
C CYS A 135 4.92 9.81 6.91
N LEU A 136 4.21 10.86 7.35
CA LEU A 136 2.98 10.71 8.15
C LEU A 136 1.94 9.83 7.43
N LEU A 137 1.78 10.02 6.12
CA LEU A 137 0.83 9.25 5.31
C LEU A 137 1.28 7.81 5.04
N LEU A 138 2.53 7.43 5.32
CA LEU A 138 3.00 6.03 5.24
C LEU A 138 2.36 5.13 6.31
N TYR A 139 1.68 5.71 7.30
CA TYR A 139 0.81 4.97 8.21
C TYR A 139 -0.33 4.25 7.46
N ASN A 140 -0.70 4.75 6.28
CA ASN A 140 -1.69 4.13 5.39
C ASN A 140 -1.24 2.80 4.78
N GLU A 141 0.00 2.36 5.01
CA GLU A 141 0.52 1.08 4.51
C GLU A 141 0.22 -0.11 5.42
N ILE A 142 -0.31 0.10 6.63
CA ILE A 142 -0.72 -0.98 7.55
C ILE A 142 -1.66 -2.03 6.91
N PRO A 143 -2.70 -1.64 6.14
CA PRO A 143 -3.53 -2.62 5.43
C PRO A 143 -2.72 -3.45 4.43
N THR A 144 -1.74 -2.83 3.76
CA THR A 144 -0.85 -3.50 2.81
C THR A 144 0.02 -4.54 3.50
N ILE A 145 0.49 -4.29 4.72
CA ILE A 145 1.22 -5.30 5.53
C ILE A 145 0.37 -6.56 5.71
N ILE A 146 -0.89 -6.38 6.12
CA ILE A 146 -1.83 -7.50 6.34
C ILE A 146 -2.08 -8.26 5.02
N LEU A 147 -2.27 -7.52 3.92
CA LEU A 147 -2.51 -8.11 2.60
C LEU A 147 -1.29 -8.87 2.06
N ALA A 148 -0.09 -8.31 2.23
CA ALA A 148 1.15 -8.88 1.77
C ALA A 148 1.47 -10.17 2.55
N ALA A 149 1.38 -10.11 3.88
CA ALA A 149 1.55 -11.27 4.75
C ALA A 149 0.58 -12.41 4.39
N GLY A 150 -0.71 -12.10 4.20
CA GLY A 150 -1.73 -13.08 3.78
C GLY A 150 -1.56 -13.59 2.35
N SER A 151 -0.89 -12.84 1.48
CA SER A 151 -0.58 -13.25 0.11
C SER A 151 0.66 -14.12 0.02
N MET A 152 1.63 -13.94 0.91
CA MET A 152 2.79 -14.83 1.05
C MET A 152 2.43 -16.13 1.76
N ARG A 153 1.58 -16.09 2.79
CA ARG A 153 1.16 -17.28 3.54
C ARG A 153 -0.36 -17.25 3.74
N ARG A 154 -1.07 -18.18 3.10
CA ARG A 154 -2.53 -18.26 3.16
C ARG A 154 -3.07 -18.36 4.60
N ARG A 155 -2.33 -18.99 5.51
CA ARG A 155 -2.68 -19.11 6.94
C ARG A 155 -2.79 -17.75 7.65
N TRP A 156 -2.08 -16.72 7.17
CA TRP A 156 -2.08 -15.38 7.77
C TRP A 156 -3.11 -14.44 7.14
N ARG A 157 -3.87 -14.93 6.14
CA ARG A 157 -4.86 -14.12 5.46
C ARG A 157 -6.08 -13.89 6.36
N SER A 158 -6.37 -12.62 6.62
CA SER A 158 -7.62 -12.20 7.26
C SER A 158 -8.27 -11.06 6.46
N ASP A 159 -9.33 -11.38 5.72
CA ASP A 159 -10.02 -10.40 4.87
C ASP A 159 -10.74 -9.32 5.72
N VAL A 160 -11.16 -9.64 6.95
CA VAL A 160 -11.76 -8.65 7.87
C VAL A 160 -10.72 -7.72 8.47
N LEU A 161 -9.60 -8.27 8.94
CA LEU A 161 -8.53 -7.44 9.50
C LEU A 161 -8.01 -6.48 8.43
N PHE A 162 -7.82 -6.97 7.20
CA PHE A 162 -7.47 -6.13 6.06
C PHE A 162 -8.50 -5.02 5.81
N ALA A 163 -9.78 -5.36 5.70
CA ALA A 163 -10.83 -4.37 5.42
C ALA A 163 -10.99 -3.33 6.54
N ALA A 164 -10.93 -3.76 7.81
CA ALA A 164 -11.00 -2.88 8.96
C ALA A 164 -9.80 -1.91 9.00
N ALA A 165 -8.58 -2.42 8.84
CA ALA A 165 -7.38 -1.59 8.77
C ALA A 165 -7.43 -0.62 7.57
N PHE A 166 -7.89 -1.07 6.41
CA PHE A 166 -8.03 -0.24 5.20
C PHE A 166 -9.01 0.90 5.46
N CYS A 167 -10.17 0.61 6.04
CA CYS A 167 -11.15 1.64 6.39
C CYS A 167 -10.56 2.66 7.37
N ALA A 168 -9.96 2.20 8.47
CA ALA A 168 -9.45 3.06 9.51
C ALA A 168 -8.34 4.01 9.00
N THR A 169 -7.39 3.49 8.22
CA THR A 169 -6.21 4.24 7.78
C THR A 169 -6.45 4.96 6.44
N ARG A 170 -6.75 4.21 5.38
CA ARG A 170 -6.84 4.74 4.00
C ARG A 170 -8.12 5.50 3.69
N ILE A 171 -9.18 5.32 4.48
CA ILE A 171 -10.45 6.05 4.32
C ILE A 171 -10.58 7.12 5.39
N VAL A 172 -10.76 6.72 6.65
CA VAL A 172 -11.07 7.65 7.74
C VAL A 172 -9.89 8.58 8.05
N LEU A 173 -8.73 8.03 8.42
CA LEU A 173 -7.56 8.86 8.76
C LEU A 173 -7.11 9.72 7.57
N HIS A 174 -7.11 9.17 6.35
CA HIS A 174 -6.77 9.93 5.15
C HIS A 174 -7.71 11.12 4.93
N ALA A 175 -9.03 10.94 5.09
CA ALA A 175 -10.01 12.00 4.96
C ALA A 175 -9.86 13.06 6.07
N VAL A 176 -9.62 12.63 7.32
CA VAL A 176 -9.37 13.53 8.44
C VAL A 176 -8.14 14.40 8.17
N LEU A 177 -7.01 13.79 7.78
CA LEU A 177 -5.79 14.53 7.46
C LEU A 177 -6.02 15.46 6.26
N MET A 178 -6.71 15.01 5.21
CA MET A 178 -7.04 15.86 4.07
C MET A 178 -7.86 17.10 4.48
N ALA A 179 -8.88 16.93 5.33
CA ALA A 179 -9.69 18.03 5.84
C ALA A 179 -8.86 18.98 6.72
N GLN A 180 -7.99 18.43 7.58
CA GLN A 180 -7.07 19.22 8.40
C GLN A 180 -6.12 20.06 7.54
N PHE A 181 -5.52 19.48 6.49
CA PHE A 181 -4.67 20.22 5.56
C PHE A 181 -5.45 21.25 4.73
N TYR A 182 -6.70 20.98 4.39
CA TYR A 182 -7.55 21.96 3.72
C TYR A 182 -7.87 23.18 4.60
N MET A 183 -8.20 22.94 5.88
CA MET A 183 -8.61 24.00 6.81
C MET A 183 -7.45 24.78 7.40
N HIS A 184 -6.34 24.10 7.73
CA HIS A 184 -5.30 24.66 8.60
C HIS A 184 -3.92 24.82 7.93
N SER A 185 -3.70 24.25 6.73
CA SER A 185 -2.40 24.38 6.06
C SER A 185 -2.37 25.52 5.05
N GLY A 186 -1.31 26.33 5.11
CA GLY A 186 -1.01 27.31 4.05
C GLY A 186 -0.62 26.67 2.71
N HIS A 187 -0.24 25.39 2.71
CA HIS A 187 0.22 24.67 1.52
C HIS A 187 -0.95 24.03 0.75
N ARG A 188 -1.66 24.84 -0.02
CA ARG A 188 -2.84 24.43 -0.82
C ARG A 188 -2.58 23.30 -1.83
N CYS A 189 -1.33 22.93 -2.11
CA CYS A 189 -0.99 21.79 -2.98
C CYS A 189 -1.19 20.44 -2.28
N LEU A 190 -1.03 20.37 -0.95
CA LEU A 190 -0.99 19.11 -0.22
C LEU A 190 -2.35 18.41 -0.18
N TRP A 191 -3.40 19.12 0.22
CA TRP A 191 -4.74 18.54 0.25
C TRP A 191 -5.22 18.14 -1.16
N ARG A 192 -4.76 18.82 -2.22
CA ARG A 192 -5.07 18.44 -3.61
C ARG A 192 -4.37 17.14 -4.02
N LEU A 193 -3.13 16.92 -3.59
CA LEU A 193 -2.44 15.64 -3.80
C LEU A 193 -3.15 14.49 -3.07
N MET A 194 -3.60 14.73 -1.84
CA MET A 194 -4.39 13.76 -1.09
C MET A 194 -5.71 13.46 -1.80
N LEU A 195 -6.42 14.51 -2.26
CA LEU A 195 -7.66 14.38 -3.01
C LEU A 195 -7.46 13.61 -4.33
N LEU A 196 -6.33 13.79 -5.02
CA LEU A 196 -6.03 13.06 -6.25
C LEU A 196 -5.94 11.54 -6.02
N VAL A 197 -5.38 11.12 -4.89
CA VAL A 197 -5.17 9.71 -4.55
C VAL A 197 -6.40 9.07 -3.91
N TYR A 198 -7.22 9.86 -3.21
CA TYR A 198 -8.34 9.37 -2.40
C TYR A 198 -9.40 8.53 -3.17
N PRO A 199 -9.83 8.89 -4.39
CA PRO A 199 -10.77 8.07 -5.17
C PRO A 199 -10.28 6.64 -5.43
N MET A 200 -8.97 6.47 -5.62
CA MET A 200 -8.36 5.15 -5.81
C MET A 200 -8.51 4.29 -4.54
N HIS A 201 -8.34 4.89 -3.36
CA HIS A 201 -8.56 4.20 -2.09
C HIS A 201 -10.02 3.80 -1.90
N ILE A 202 -10.98 4.67 -2.22
CA ILE A 202 -12.41 4.34 -2.17
C ILE A 202 -12.70 3.15 -3.09
N HIS A 203 -12.23 3.20 -4.34
CA HIS A 203 -12.44 2.12 -5.29
C HIS A 203 -11.90 0.77 -4.78
N TRP A 204 -10.68 0.75 -4.26
CA TRP A 204 -10.07 -0.45 -3.70
C TRP A 204 -10.79 -0.96 -2.46
N PHE A 205 -11.23 -0.07 -1.57
CA PHE A 205 -12.02 -0.45 -0.41
C PHE A 205 -13.35 -1.10 -0.81
N CYS A 206 -14.08 -0.51 -1.76
CA CYS A 206 -15.31 -1.10 -2.29
C CYS A 206 -15.06 -2.46 -2.96
N SER A 207 -13.93 -2.63 -3.65
CA SER A 207 -13.53 -3.94 -4.21
C SER A 207 -13.24 -4.97 -3.11
N ALA A 208 -12.52 -4.56 -2.06
CA ALA A 208 -12.20 -5.39 -0.91
C ALA A 208 -13.47 -5.86 -0.18
N LEU A 209 -14.40 -4.93 0.11
CA LEU A 209 -15.68 -5.25 0.75
C LEU A 209 -16.49 -6.25 -0.07
N ARG A 210 -16.63 -6.02 -1.38
CA ARG A 210 -17.33 -6.96 -2.28
C ARG A 210 -16.69 -8.35 -2.26
N SER A 211 -15.37 -8.44 -2.26
CA SER A 211 -14.65 -9.73 -2.15
C SER A 211 -14.93 -10.40 -0.80
N THR A 212 -14.88 -9.65 0.31
CA THR A 212 -15.11 -10.18 1.66
C THR A 212 -16.54 -10.69 1.83
N ILE A 213 -17.54 -9.93 1.36
CA ILE A 213 -18.95 -10.32 1.40
C ILE A 213 -19.17 -11.59 0.55
N ARG A 214 -18.65 -11.64 -0.68
CA ARG A 214 -18.81 -12.80 -1.56
C ARG A 214 -18.24 -14.09 -0.97
N ARG A 215 -17.12 -14.01 -0.24
CA ARG A 215 -16.49 -15.18 0.41
C ARG A 215 -17.22 -15.64 1.68
N ARG A 216 -18.02 -14.76 2.28
CA ARG A 216 -18.79 -15.02 3.50
C ARG A 216 -20.24 -15.38 3.22
N ALA A 217 -20.75 -15.05 2.03
CA ALA A 217 -22.07 -15.49 1.61
C ALA A 217 -22.11 -17.03 1.66
N PRO A 218 -23.14 -17.63 2.26
CA PRO A 218 -23.32 -19.08 2.22
C PRO A 218 -23.32 -19.51 0.75
N ALA A 219 -22.66 -20.64 0.44
CA ALA A 219 -22.71 -21.22 -0.88
C ALA A 219 -24.19 -21.32 -1.26
N ARG A 220 -24.61 -20.65 -2.35
CA ARG A 220 -25.94 -20.90 -2.90
C ARG A 220 -25.95 -22.38 -3.24
N LEU A 221 -26.74 -23.17 -2.50
CA LEU A 221 -27.01 -24.56 -2.85
C LEU A 221 -27.36 -24.58 -4.34
N PRO A 222 -26.79 -25.51 -5.14
CA PRO A 222 -27.25 -25.69 -6.50
C PRO A 222 -28.75 -25.95 -6.44
N LEU A 223 -29.54 -25.05 -7.00
CA LEU A 223 -30.96 -25.29 -7.29
C LEU A 223 -31.01 -26.28 -8.46
N ASP A 224 -30.71 -27.54 -8.17
CA ASP A 224 -31.05 -28.65 -9.06
C ASP A 224 -31.79 -29.71 -8.24
N HIS A 225 -32.96 -29.32 -7.74
CA HIS A 225 -33.98 -30.30 -7.44
C HIS A 225 -34.61 -30.67 -8.78
N LYS A 226 -34.01 -31.62 -9.49
CA LYS A 226 -34.81 -32.44 -10.42
C LYS A 226 -35.93 -33.07 -9.57
N PRO A 227 -37.21 -32.87 -9.90
CA PRO A 227 -38.26 -33.63 -9.27
C PRO A 227 -38.00 -35.10 -9.55
N ILE A 228 -37.94 -35.90 -8.49
CA ILE A 228 -38.02 -37.35 -8.56
C ILE A 228 -39.38 -37.63 -9.21
N PRO A 229 -39.46 -38.28 -10.39
CA PRO A 229 -40.74 -38.74 -10.88
C PRO A 229 -41.21 -39.82 -9.90
N LEU A 230 -42.34 -39.53 -9.23
CA LEU A 230 -43.08 -40.54 -8.49
C LEU A 230 -43.40 -41.69 -9.45
N GLU A 231 -43.09 -42.91 -8.99
CA GLU A 231 -43.47 -44.14 -9.66
C GLU A 231 -44.93 -44.11 -10.11
N THR A 232 -45.15 -44.54 -11.34
CA THR A 232 -46.33 -45.34 -11.67
C THR A 232 -45.83 -46.60 -12.34
N SER A 233 -45.61 -47.62 -11.52
CA SER A 233 -45.89 -48.99 -11.92
C SER A 233 -47.33 -49.05 -12.43
N VAL A 234 -47.57 -49.80 -13.52
CA VAL A 234 -48.81 -50.53 -13.87
C VAL A 234 -48.84 -50.88 -15.38
N LEU A 235 -48.81 -52.19 -15.66
CA LEU A 235 -49.52 -52.93 -16.72
C LEU A 235 -49.37 -52.49 -18.20
N ILE A 236 -48.53 -53.21 -18.97
CA ILE A 236 -48.84 -54.30 -19.94
C ILE A 236 -47.56 -54.63 -20.69
#